data_AF-A0A511V9Z9-F1
#
_entry.id   AF-A0A511V9Z9-F1
#
_cell.length_a   1.000
_cell.length_b   1.000
_cell.length_c   1.000
_cell.angle_alpha   90.00
_cell.angle_beta   90.00
_cell.angle_gamma   90.00
#
_symmetry.space_group_name_H-M   'P 1'
#
loop_
_entity.id
_entity.type
_entity.pdbx_description
1 polymer ?
#
loop_
_entity_poly.entity_id
_entity_poly.type
_entity_poly.pdbx_seq_one_letter_code
_entity_poly.pdbx_strand_id
1 'polypeptide(L)'
;MGNLRDESCREAERWIQAYPQWKKNLPRSRDLFNYHEFDRVERIEQVLRELGEEERKLLEMIQQGKSYVAISMALHMSEATVWRAKVRLMKKLSEGFGIVPSQTKERAMI
;
A
#
# COMPACT_ATOMS: atom_id res chain seq x y z
N MET A 1 -18.37 -14.84 -3.11
CA MET A 1 -17.14 -15.11 -2.33
C MET A 1 -16.16 -13.97 -2.58
N GLY A 2 -15.98 -13.06 -1.62
CA GLY A 2 -14.96 -12.02 -1.74
C GLY A 2 -13.58 -12.65 -1.59
N ASN A 3 -12.74 -12.54 -2.60
CA ASN A 3 -11.39 -13.09 -2.58
C ASN A 3 -10.59 -12.28 -1.54
N LEU A 4 -10.22 -12.87 -0.40
CA LEU A 4 -9.48 -12.19 0.69
C LEU A 4 -8.18 -11.54 0.20
N ARG A 5 -7.62 -12.03 -0.91
CA ARG A 5 -6.46 -11.44 -1.59
C ARG A 5 -6.76 -10.06 -2.19
N ASP A 6 -8.00 -9.78 -2.57
CA ASP A 6 -8.42 -8.49 -3.11
C ASP A 6 -8.62 -7.46 -1.99
N GLU A 7 -9.05 -7.89 -0.80
CA GLU A 7 -9.35 -6.98 0.31
C GLU A 7 -8.09 -6.36 0.91
N SER A 8 -7.05 -7.16 1.18
CA SER A 8 -5.77 -6.64 1.69
C SER A 8 -5.08 -5.73 0.67
N CYS A 9 -5.18 -6.04 -0.63
CA CYS A 9 -4.66 -5.18 -1.71
C CYS A 9 -5.41 -3.84 -1.79
N ARG A 10 -6.75 -3.85 -1.67
CA ARG A 10 -7.55 -2.62 -1.64
C ARG A 10 -7.22 -1.76 -0.42
N GLU A 11 -7.02 -2.38 0.73
CA GLU A 11 -6.67 -1.66 1.95
C GLU A 11 -5.25 -1.07 1.87
N ALA A 12 -4.29 -1.80 1.30
CA ALA A 12 -2.96 -1.24 1.01
C ALA A 12 -3.03 -0.04 0.05
N GLU A 13 -3.86 -0.11 -0.99
CA GLU A 13 -4.09 1.00 -1.90
C GLU A 13 -4.67 2.22 -1.18
N ARG A 14 -5.63 2.03 -0.27
CA ARG A 14 -6.17 3.10 0.58
C ARG A 14 -5.10 3.73 1.47
N TRP A 15 -4.26 2.90 2.10
CA TRP A 15 -3.18 3.38 2.96
C TRP A 15 -2.18 4.22 2.18
N ILE A 16 -1.80 3.79 0.97
CA ILE A 16 -0.90 4.55 0.08
C ILE A 16 -1.50 5.91 -0.30
N GLN A 17 -2.80 5.97 -0.58
CA GLN A 17 -3.48 7.21 -0.94
C GLN A 17 -3.61 8.16 0.24
N ALA A 18 -3.87 7.63 1.45
CA ALA A 18 -4.01 8.42 2.67
C ALA A 18 -2.66 8.81 3.31
N TYR A 19 -1.60 8.05 3.06
CA TYR A 19 -0.29 8.19 3.68
C TYR A 19 0.29 9.62 3.65
N PRO A 20 0.26 10.37 2.52
CA PRO A 20 0.78 11.74 2.50
C PRO A 20 0.09 12.66 3.52
N GLN A 21 -1.22 12.50 3.71
CA GLN A 21 -1.98 13.27 4.69
C GLN A 21 -1.71 12.80 6.12
N TRP A 22 -1.65 11.49 6.36
CA TRP A 22 -1.29 10.93 7.67
C TRP A 22 0.08 11.43 8.14
N LYS A 23 1.07 11.37 7.25
CA LYS A 23 2.41 11.87 7.53
C LYS A 23 2.42 13.37 7.81
N LYS A 24 1.63 14.16 7.08
CA LYS A 24 1.51 15.61 7.31
C LYS A 24 0.86 15.96 8.65
N ASN A 25 -0.11 15.16 9.08
CA ASN A 25 -0.86 15.37 10.31
C ASN A 25 -0.18 14.77 11.54
N LEU A 26 0.92 14.03 11.35
CA LEU A 26 1.67 13.43 12.44
C LEU A 26 2.25 14.56 13.33
N PRO A 27 2.07 14.50 14.66
CA PRO A 27 2.63 15.49 15.57
C PRO A 27 4.16 15.48 15.49
N ARG A 28 4.81 16.56 15.96
CA ARG A 28 6.28 16.71 15.85
C ARG A 28 7.07 15.70 16.67
N SER A 29 6.47 15.14 17.71
CA SER A 29 7.13 14.22 18.64
C SER A 29 6.20 13.08 19.01
N ARG A 30 6.81 11.90 19.22
CA ARG A 30 6.12 10.70 19.70
C ARG A 30 5.71 10.88 21.16
N ASP A 31 4.47 10.57 21.47
CA ASP A 31 3.91 10.49 22.81
C ASP A 31 3.12 9.17 22.98
N LEU A 32 2.56 8.94 24.17
CA LEU A 32 1.84 7.71 24.49
C LEU A 32 0.53 7.53 23.69
N PHE A 33 -0.06 8.61 23.18
CA PHE A 33 -1.33 8.58 22.46
C PHE A 33 -1.12 8.43 20.95
N ASN A 34 0.01 8.91 20.42
CA ASN A 34 0.32 8.88 18.98
C ASN A 34 1.35 7.81 18.60
N TYR A 35 1.83 7.01 19.57
CA TYR A 35 2.89 6.01 19.36
C TYR A 35 2.60 5.06 18.18
N HIS A 36 1.35 4.61 18.04
CA HIS A 36 0.92 3.70 16.98
C HIS A 36 0.87 4.35 15.59
N GLU A 37 0.64 5.67 15.53
CA GLU A 37 0.64 6.42 14.27
C GLU A 37 2.06 6.58 13.74
N PHE A 38 3.02 6.86 14.63
CA PHE A 38 4.44 6.85 14.31
C PHE A 38 4.92 5.48 13.82
N ASP A 39 4.58 4.40 14.53
CA ASP A 39 4.97 3.04 14.12
C ASP A 39 4.43 2.70 12.72
N ARG A 40 3.18 3.10 12.44
CA ARG A 40 2.55 2.89 11.14
C ARG A 40 3.27 3.67 10.04
N VAL A 41 3.56 4.95 10.26
CA VAL A 41 4.27 5.79 9.29
C VAL A 41 5.68 5.27 9.05
N GLU A 42 6.43 4.92 10.11
CA GLU A 42 7.77 4.34 10.02
C GLU A 42 7.75 3.05 9.19
N ARG A 43 6.78 2.16 9.44
CA ARG A 43 6.62 0.92 8.67
C ARG A 43 6.30 1.17 7.19
N ILE A 44 5.38 2.09 6.90
CA ILE A 44 5.06 2.45 5.52
C ILE A 44 6.32 2.99 4.82
N GLU A 45 7.05 3.90 5.46
CA GLU A 45 8.28 4.44 4.90
C GLU A 45 9.34 3.38 4.63
N GLN A 46 9.55 2.45 5.55
CA GLN A 46 10.51 1.38 5.39
C GLN A 46 10.16 0.53 4.15
N VAL A 47 8.92 0.09 4.04
CA VAL A 47 8.45 -0.73 2.91
C VAL A 47 8.59 0.03 1.59
N LEU A 48 8.28 1.33 1.57
CA LEU A 48 8.45 2.18 0.38
C LEU A 48 9.93 2.32 -0.02
N ARG A 49 10.86 2.37 0.94
CA ARG A 49 12.31 2.39 0.66
C ARG A 49 12.80 1.06 0.08
N GLU A 50 12.16 -0.06 0.41
CA GLU A 50 12.50 -1.39 -0.11
C GLU A 50 11.91 -1.68 -1.49
N LEU A 51 11.12 -0.76 -2.06
CA LEU A 51 10.63 -0.89 -3.44
C LEU A 51 11.76 -0.71 -4.45
N GLY A 52 11.79 -1.60 -5.45
CA GLY A 52 12.67 -1.48 -6.61
C GLY A 52 12.30 -0.28 -7.49
N GLU A 53 13.17 0.10 -8.43
CA GLU A 53 12.97 1.28 -9.27
C GLU A 53 11.67 1.20 -10.10
N GLU A 54 11.40 0.06 -10.73
CA GLU A 54 10.16 -0.16 -11.50
C GLU A 54 8.91 -0.10 -10.61
N GLU A 55 8.97 -0.69 -9.42
CA GLU A 55 7.86 -0.67 -8.45
C GLU A 55 7.57 0.76 -7.98
N ARG A 56 8.61 1.57 -7.75
CA ARG A 56 8.46 2.99 -7.38
C ARG A 56 7.84 3.80 -8.51
N LYS A 57 8.31 3.64 -9.76
CA LYS A 57 7.73 4.32 -10.93
C LYS A 57 6.26 3.95 -11.12
N LEU A 58 5.93 2.66 -10.98
CA LEU A 58 4.55 2.19 -11.06
C LEU A 58 3.69 2.80 -9.94
N LEU A 59 4.18 2.80 -8.70
CA LEU A 59 3.48 3.39 -7.56
C LEU A 59 3.20 4.87 -7.75
N GLU A 60 4.20 5.64 -8.20
CA GLU A 60 4.07 7.07 -8.45
C GLU A 60 3.00 7.36 -9.50
N MET A 61 3.00 6.63 -10.62
CA MET A 61 1.99 6.80 -11.66
C MET A 61 0.58 6.44 -11.17
N ILE A 62 0.44 5.43 -10.30
CA ILE A 62 -0.83 5.07 -9.66
C ILE A 62 -1.30 6.19 -8.72
N GLN A 63 -0.40 6.76 -7.91
CA GLN A 63 -0.70 7.89 -7.02
C GLN A 63 -1.11 9.14 -7.78
N GLN A 64 -0.55 9.36 -8.97
CA GLN A 64 -0.96 10.42 -9.90
C GLN A 64 -2.33 10.17 -10.57
N GLY A 65 -2.95 9.00 -10.36
CA GLY A 65 -4.23 8.64 -10.96
C GLY A 65 -4.15 8.36 -12.46
N LYS A 66 -2.97 8.01 -13.00
CA LYS A 66 -2.81 7.69 -14.42
C LYS A 66 -3.59 6.41 -14.78
N SER A 67 -4.16 6.40 -15.98
CA SER A 67 -4.85 5.22 -16.52
C SER A 67 -3.86 4.08 -16.82
N TYR A 68 -4.36 2.84 -16.85
CA TYR A 68 -3.53 1.68 -17.22
C TYR A 68 -2.90 1.82 -18.60
N VAL A 69 -3.61 2.47 -19.55
CA VAL A 69 -3.09 2.78 -20.89
C VAL A 69 -1.91 3.76 -20.81
N ALA A 70 -2.03 4.84 -20.01
CA ALA A 70 -0.92 5.79 -19.86
C ALA A 70 0.31 5.14 -19.21
N ILE A 71 0.10 4.26 -18.22
CA ILE A 71 1.17 3.53 -17.54
C ILE A 71 1.82 2.51 -18.50
N SER A 72 1.01 1.81 -19.31
CA SER A 72 1.50 0.81 -20.26
C SER A 72 2.42 1.45 -21.29
N MET A 73 2.05 2.63 -21.81
CA MET A 73 2.89 3.42 -22.70
C MET A 73 4.18 3.91 -22.03
N ALA A 74 4.08 4.43 -20.80
CA ALA A 74 5.23 5.00 -20.09
C ALA A 74 6.26 3.95 -19.64
N LEU A 75 5.81 2.72 -19.36
CA LEU A 75 6.68 1.61 -18.93
C LEU A 75 6.97 0.61 -20.06
N HIS A 76 6.55 0.89 -21.30
CA HIS A 76 6.73 0.04 -22.48
C HIS A 76 6.30 -1.43 -22.25
N MET A 77 5.18 -1.63 -21.57
CA MET A 77 4.64 -2.96 -21.24
C MET A 77 3.16 -3.05 -21.58
N SER A 78 2.62 -4.26 -21.73
CA SER A 78 1.18 -4.44 -21.98
C SER A 78 0.34 -4.01 -20.77
N GLU A 79 -0.91 -3.57 -21.00
CA GLU A 79 -1.85 -3.25 -19.91
C GLU A 79 -2.07 -4.43 -18.96
N ALA A 80 -2.10 -5.66 -19.49
CA ALA A 80 -2.19 -6.86 -18.67
C ALA A 80 -0.96 -7.03 -17.76
N THR A 81 0.24 -6.69 -18.25
CA THR A 81 1.47 -6.68 -17.44
C THR A 81 1.39 -5.60 -16.37
N VAL A 82 0.91 -4.39 -16.68
CA VAL A 82 0.70 -3.32 -15.71
C VAL A 82 -0.26 -3.77 -14.61
N TRP A 83 -1.39 -4.38 -14.97
CA TRP A 83 -2.35 -4.90 -14.00
C TRP A 83 -1.72 -5.91 -13.05
N ARG A 84 -1.00 -6.91 -13.58
CA ARG A 84 -0.30 -7.91 -12.76
C ARG A 84 0.78 -7.29 -11.89
N ALA A 85 1.51 -6.31 -12.40
CA ALA A 85 2.51 -5.57 -11.63
C ALA A 85 1.87 -4.79 -10.49
N LYS A 86 0.73 -4.11 -10.72
CA LYS A 86 -0.04 -3.44 -9.68
C LYS A 86 -0.48 -4.42 -8.60
N VAL A 87 -1.07 -5.56 -8.98
CA VAL A 87 -1.53 -6.56 -8.00
C VAL A 87 -0.38 -7.10 -7.16
N ARG A 88 0.77 -7.42 -7.78
CA ARG A 88 1.97 -7.86 -7.04
C ARG A 88 2.49 -6.79 -6.10
N LEU A 89 2.53 -5.53 -6.55
CA LEU A 89 2.93 -4.39 -5.74
C LEU A 89 2.00 -4.20 -4.54
N MET A 90 0.68 -4.16 -4.75
CA MET A 90 -0.30 -3.98 -3.67
C MET A 90 -0.25 -5.13 -2.67
N LYS A 91 0.02 -6.36 -3.14
CA LYS A 91 0.25 -7.51 -2.26
C LYS A 91 1.49 -7.31 -1.39
N LYS A 92 2.64 -6.99 -1.99
CA LYS A 92 3.90 -6.70 -1.28
C LYS A 92 3.72 -5.59 -0.24
N LEU A 93 3.02 -4.52 -0.61
CA LEU A 93 2.68 -3.42 0.29
C LEU A 93 1.77 -3.88 1.44
N SER A 94 0.72 -4.65 1.15
CA SER A 94 -0.19 -5.15 2.19
C SER A 94 0.53 -6.02 3.23
N GLU A 95 1.45 -6.87 2.77
CA GLU A 95 2.28 -7.72 3.63
C GLU A 95 3.25 -6.86 4.46
N GLY A 96 3.95 -5.91 3.83
CA GLY A 96 4.88 -5.00 4.51
C GLY A 96 4.21 -4.08 5.52
N PHE A 97 2.98 -3.64 5.25
CA PHE A 97 2.19 -2.82 6.19
C PHE A 97 1.64 -3.65 7.36
N GLY A 98 1.66 -4.99 7.26
CA GLY A 98 1.05 -5.88 8.23
C GLY A 98 -0.49 -5.86 8.17
N ILE A 99 -1.07 -5.60 6.99
CA ILE A 99 -2.52 -5.67 6.77
C ILE A 99 -2.91 -7.14 6.72
N VAL A 100 -3.44 -7.65 7.82
CA VAL A 100 -3.91 -9.04 7.92
C VAL A 100 -5.29 -9.14 7.26
N PRO A 101 -5.53 -10.11 6.35
CA PRO A 101 -6.85 -10.39 5.82
C PRO A 101 -7.84 -10.70 6.96
N SER A 102 -9.09 -10.24 6.84
CA SER A 102 -10.13 -10.20 7.89
C SER A 102 -10.56 -11.55 8.52
N GLN A 103 -9.81 -12.65 8.38
CA GLN A 103 -10.17 -13.93 9.02
C GLN A 103 -9.79 -14.03 10.51
N THR A 104 -9.03 -13.08 11.08
CA THR A 104 -8.58 -13.16 12.48
C THR A 104 -9.43 -12.36 13.48
N LYS A 105 -10.72 -12.12 13.18
CA LYS A 105 -11.65 -11.58 14.19
C LYS A 105 -12.44 -12.64 14.96
N GLU A 106 -12.28 -13.92 14.63
CA GLU A 106 -13.14 -15.00 15.19
C GLU A 106 -12.42 -15.98 16.13
N ARG A 107 -11.18 -15.70 16.59
CA ARG A 107 -10.45 -16.61 17.49
C ARG A 107 -9.88 -15.97 18.77
N ALA A 108 -10.44 -14.84 19.21
CA ALA A 108 -10.10 -14.23 20.51
C ALA A 108 -11.34 -13.98 21.38
N MET A 109 -12.33 -14.87 21.31
CA MET A 109 -13.38 -15.01 22.33
C MET A 109 -13.53 -16.50 22.66
N ILE A 110 -12.55 -17.06 23.37
CA ILE A 110 -12.73 -18.19 24.29
C ILE A 110 -11.81 -17.94 25.47
#